data_AF-A0A257KX44-F1
#
_entry.id   AF-A0A257KX44-F1
#
_cell.length_a   1.000
_cell.length_b   1.000
_cell.length_c   1.000
_cell.angle_alpha   90.00
_cell.angle_beta   90.00
_cell.angle_gamma   90.00
#
_symmetry.space_group_name_H-M   'P 1'
#
loop_
_entity.id
_entity.type
_entity.pdbx_description
1 polymer ?
#
loop_
_entity_poly.entity_id
_entity_poly.type
_entity_poly.pdbx_seq_one_letter_code
_entity_poly.pdbx_strand_id
1 'polypeptide(L)'
;MSRSGYVDDYDDDGSLAMYRGQVASATRGKRGQALLKDILIGMNGMTVKQLIAEELVVEDGAVCAIGAAGKLRGVDMSGLDPEDAETVAGRFNIAGCLAREIVWMNDESGWSGEYEFIERIGYRGQREVYRRMRKETPEERFIRMRKWVRSQIKDPLFDVVWC
;
A
#
# COMPACT_ATOMS: atom_id res chain seq x y z
N MET A 1 -6.83 -1.03 -14.95
CA MET A 1 -5.61 -1.61 -14.33
C MET A 1 -5.57 -1.14 -12.89
N SER A 2 -4.99 -1.90 -11.97
CA SER A 2 -4.88 -1.46 -10.57
C SER A 2 -3.79 -0.40 -10.40
N ARG A 3 -3.83 0.36 -9.30
CA ARG A 3 -2.85 1.40 -8.97
C ARG A 3 -1.42 0.87 -8.84
N SER A 4 -1.26 -0.40 -8.51
CA SER A 4 0.05 -1.05 -8.48
C SER A 4 0.62 -1.33 -9.87
N GLY A 5 -0.23 -1.34 -10.90
CA GLY A 5 0.15 -1.66 -12.28
C GLY A 5 0.60 -3.12 -12.49
N TYR A 6 0.41 -4.01 -11.51
CA TYR A 6 0.63 -5.44 -11.72
C TYR A 6 -0.41 -5.99 -12.70
N VAL A 7 0.05 -6.87 -13.58
CA VAL A 7 -0.77 -7.67 -14.51
C VAL A 7 -0.45 -9.13 -14.21
N ASP A 8 -1.46 -9.99 -14.13
CA ASP A 8 -1.32 -11.39 -13.66
C ASP A 8 -0.56 -12.31 -14.64
N ASP A 9 -0.07 -11.79 -15.76
CA ASP A 9 0.37 -12.59 -16.92
C ASP A 9 1.91 -12.76 -17.02
N TYR A 10 2.67 -12.44 -15.97
CA TYR A 10 4.13 -12.53 -15.98
C TYR A 10 4.63 -13.91 -15.51
N ASP A 11 4.51 -14.96 -16.31
CA ASP A 11 5.09 -16.27 -15.92
C ASP A 11 5.84 -17.05 -17.03
N ASP A 12 5.86 -16.58 -18.28
CA ASP A 12 6.44 -17.39 -19.37
C ASP A 12 7.94 -17.13 -19.66
N ASP A 13 8.56 -16.05 -19.18
CA ASP A 13 9.93 -15.66 -19.58
C ASP A 13 10.93 -15.36 -18.43
N GLY A 14 10.53 -15.56 -17.17
CA GLY A 14 11.37 -15.24 -16.01
C GLY A 14 11.43 -13.76 -15.62
N SER A 15 10.65 -12.90 -16.28
CA SER A 15 10.50 -11.47 -15.96
C SER A 15 10.08 -11.22 -14.51
N LEU A 16 9.23 -12.08 -13.94
CA LEU A 16 8.79 -11.98 -12.55
C LEU A 16 9.94 -12.11 -11.55
N ALA A 17 10.86 -13.06 -11.77
CA ALA A 17 12.02 -13.26 -10.90
C ALA A 17 12.96 -12.05 -10.93
N MET A 18 13.21 -11.49 -12.12
CA MET A 18 14.01 -10.27 -12.28
C MET A 18 13.35 -9.09 -11.58
N TYR A 19 12.05 -8.90 -11.78
CA TYR A 19 11.27 -7.84 -11.15
C TYR A 19 11.30 -7.96 -9.61
N ARG A 20 11.12 -9.16 -9.05
CA ARG A 20 11.25 -9.39 -7.60
C ARG A 20 12.66 -9.07 -7.10
N GLY A 21 13.70 -9.36 -7.90
CA GLY A 21 15.07 -8.93 -7.63
C GLY A 21 15.23 -7.40 -7.57
N GLN A 22 14.59 -6.68 -8.50
CA GLN A 22 14.59 -5.21 -8.53
C GLN A 22 13.89 -4.62 -7.30
N VAL A 23 12.71 -5.12 -6.95
CA VAL A 23 11.98 -4.71 -5.73
C VAL A 23 12.86 -4.94 -4.51
N ALA A 24 13.44 -6.13 -4.36
CA ALA A 24 14.29 -6.46 -3.22
C ALA A 24 15.53 -5.55 -3.14
N SER A 25 16.13 -5.19 -4.27
CA SER A 25 17.23 -4.21 -4.34
C SER A 25 16.79 -2.81 -3.91
N ALA A 26 15.68 -2.32 -4.46
CA ALA A 26 15.12 -1.00 -4.14
C ALA A 26 14.73 -0.88 -2.66
N THR A 27 14.11 -1.92 -2.10
CA THR A 27 13.75 -2.02 -0.67
C THR A 27 14.98 -1.93 0.23
N ARG A 28 16.08 -2.61 -0.11
CA ARG A 28 17.33 -2.57 0.68
C ARG A 28 18.15 -1.29 0.48
N GLY A 29 17.93 -0.57 -0.61
CA GLY A 29 18.65 0.65 -0.94
C GLY A 29 18.39 1.78 0.07
N LYS A 30 19.35 2.73 0.17
CA LYS A 30 19.29 3.86 1.11
C LYS A 30 17.98 4.65 1.01
N ARG A 31 17.55 4.95 -0.22
CA ARG A 31 16.32 5.71 -0.49
C ARG A 31 15.05 4.95 -0.09
N GLY A 32 15.00 3.65 -0.39
CA GLY A 32 13.88 2.80 0.00
C GLY A 32 13.77 2.66 1.52
N GLN A 33 14.89 2.41 2.20
CA GLN A 33 14.94 2.36 3.67
C GLN A 33 14.52 3.69 4.31
N ALA A 34 14.93 4.83 3.76
CA ALA A 34 14.50 6.14 4.25
C ALA A 34 12.98 6.30 4.12
N LEU A 35 12.40 5.99 2.95
CA LEU A 35 10.94 6.07 2.78
C LEU A 35 10.19 5.12 3.71
N LEU A 36 10.63 3.87 3.86
CA LEU A 36 9.96 2.89 4.73
C LEU A 36 9.95 3.34 6.19
N LYS A 37 11.04 3.95 6.67
CA LYS A 37 11.09 4.57 8.00
C LYS A 37 10.10 5.73 8.13
N ASP A 38 10.04 6.60 7.12
CA ASP A 38 9.11 7.72 7.09
C ASP A 38 7.64 7.26 7.06
N ILE A 39 7.34 6.19 6.32
CA ILE A 39 6.01 5.57 6.32
C ILE A 39 5.68 5.10 7.74
N LEU A 40 6.58 4.37 8.39
CA LEU A 40 6.33 3.84 9.74
C LEU A 40 6.14 4.96 10.78
N ILE A 41 6.98 6.01 10.74
CA ILE A 41 6.84 7.18 11.61
C ILE A 41 5.53 7.91 11.33
N GLY A 42 5.22 8.17 10.05
CA GLY A 42 3.98 8.82 9.63
C GLY A 42 2.75 8.06 10.12
N MET A 43 2.72 6.74 9.91
CA MET A 43 1.64 5.87 10.39
C MET A 43 1.52 5.86 11.92
N ASN A 44 2.64 5.81 12.65
CA ASN A 44 2.64 5.89 14.11
C ASN A 44 2.14 7.26 14.62
N GLY A 45 2.36 8.34 13.86
CA GLY A 45 1.88 9.69 14.18
C GLY A 45 0.40 9.97 13.85
N MET A 46 -0.28 9.12 13.07
CA MET A 46 -1.69 9.33 12.71
C MET A 46 -2.61 9.28 13.93
N THR A 47 -3.55 10.21 14.06
CA THR A 47 -4.56 10.20 15.14
C THR A 47 -5.58 9.07 14.94
N VAL A 48 -6.04 8.88 13.70
CA VAL A 48 -6.91 7.78 13.30
C VAL A 48 -6.07 6.68 12.66
N LYS A 49 -6.11 5.46 13.21
CA LYS A 49 -5.28 4.32 12.77
C LYS A 49 -5.93 3.54 11.64
N GLN A 50 -6.18 4.23 10.53
CA GLN A 50 -6.81 3.70 9.32
C GLN A 50 -6.01 4.14 8.09
N LEU A 51 -5.86 3.27 7.11
CA LEU A 51 -5.29 3.62 5.80
C LEU A 51 -6.37 3.55 4.72
N ILE A 52 -6.42 4.52 3.82
CA ILE A 52 -7.26 4.45 2.62
C ILE A 52 -6.57 3.62 1.52
N ALA A 53 -7.35 3.19 0.54
CA ALA A 53 -6.86 2.59 -0.71
C ALA A 53 -7.10 3.54 -1.87
N GLU A 54 -6.46 3.29 -3.01
CA GLU A 54 -6.66 3.97 -4.31
C GLU A 54 -6.16 5.44 -4.35
N GLU A 55 -6.22 6.18 -3.24
CA GLU A 55 -5.76 7.57 -3.16
C GLU A 55 -4.46 7.73 -2.34
N LEU A 56 -3.72 8.83 -2.57
CA LEU A 56 -2.58 9.21 -1.71
C LEU A 56 -3.06 9.92 -0.44
N VAL A 57 -3.97 10.87 -0.63
CA VAL A 57 -4.61 11.67 0.42
C VAL A 57 -5.98 12.13 -0.09
N VAL A 58 -6.99 12.08 0.76
CA VAL A 58 -8.32 12.66 0.49
C VAL A 58 -8.52 13.96 1.26
N GLU A 59 -9.59 14.70 0.96
CA GLU A 59 -9.86 16.04 1.52
C GLU A 59 -9.89 16.09 3.06
N ASP A 60 -10.39 15.04 3.71
CA ASP A 60 -10.43 14.91 5.18
C ASP A 60 -9.05 14.62 5.81
N GLY A 61 -8.03 14.42 4.96
CA GLY A 61 -6.67 14.13 5.36
C GLY A 61 -6.39 12.66 5.68
N ALA A 62 -7.30 11.73 5.43
CA ALA A 62 -6.97 10.30 5.44
C ALA A 62 -5.96 10.01 4.32
N VAL A 63 -5.07 9.02 4.55
CA VAL A 63 -3.92 8.76 3.68
C VAL A 63 -3.68 7.26 3.50
N CYS A 64 -3.05 6.88 2.39
CA CYS A 64 -2.46 5.56 2.23
C CYS A 64 -1.05 5.51 2.85
N ALA A 65 -0.36 4.37 2.76
CA ALA A 65 0.98 4.23 3.31
C ALA A 65 1.99 5.27 2.75
N ILE A 66 2.02 5.50 1.43
CA ILE A 66 2.89 6.54 0.83
C ILE A 66 2.45 7.94 1.28
N GLY A 67 1.14 8.19 1.33
CA GLY A 67 0.59 9.46 1.80
C GLY A 67 0.97 9.80 3.23
N ALA A 68 1.10 8.80 4.12
CA ALA A 68 1.57 8.99 5.48
C ALA A 68 3.01 9.54 5.52
N ALA A 69 3.91 9.01 4.68
CA ALA A 69 5.26 9.57 4.51
C ALA A 69 5.21 10.97 3.86
N GLY A 70 4.28 11.20 2.93
CA GLY A 70 4.10 12.50 2.28
C GLY A 70 3.75 13.60 3.28
N LYS A 71 2.79 13.31 4.17
CA LYS A 71 2.44 14.21 5.28
C LYS A 71 3.62 14.46 6.23
N LEU A 72 4.36 13.40 6.60
CA LEU A 72 5.54 13.54 7.46
C LEU A 72 6.61 14.46 6.83
N ARG A 73 6.84 14.32 5.51
CA ARG A 73 7.84 15.09 4.77
C ARG A 73 7.39 16.49 4.36
N GLY A 74 6.11 16.85 4.55
CA GLY A 74 5.54 18.08 4.01
C GLY A 74 5.53 18.12 2.48
N VAL A 75 5.42 16.94 1.83
CA VAL A 75 5.30 16.85 0.37
C VAL A 75 3.90 17.29 -0.03
N ASP A 76 3.83 18.28 -0.91
CA ASP A 76 2.58 18.62 -1.59
C ASP A 76 2.22 17.49 -2.58
N MET A 77 1.14 16.80 -2.26
CA MET A 77 0.58 15.69 -3.05
C MET A 77 -0.60 16.13 -3.91
N SER A 78 -0.97 17.42 -3.88
CA SER A 78 -2.01 17.93 -4.76
C SER A 78 -1.59 17.78 -6.23
N GLY A 79 -2.50 17.27 -7.06
CA GLY A 79 -2.25 17.04 -8.48
C GLY A 79 -1.31 15.88 -8.82
N LEU A 80 -0.86 15.08 -7.84
CA LEU A 80 -0.24 13.79 -8.14
C LEU A 80 -1.35 12.80 -8.52
N ASP A 81 -1.22 12.17 -9.68
CA ASP A 81 -2.03 11.02 -10.06
C ASP A 81 -1.59 9.79 -9.24
N PRO A 82 -2.45 9.23 -8.37
CA PRO A 82 -2.12 8.03 -7.60
C PRO A 82 -1.82 6.82 -8.49
N GLU A 83 -2.36 6.74 -9.70
CA GLU A 83 -2.15 5.63 -10.65
C GLU A 83 -0.83 5.74 -11.42
N ASP A 84 -0.20 6.91 -11.47
CA ASP A 84 1.13 7.10 -12.06
C ASP A 84 2.25 6.81 -11.04
N ALA A 85 2.55 5.52 -10.89
CA ALA A 85 3.58 5.06 -9.97
C ALA A 85 4.98 5.65 -10.24
N GLU A 86 5.31 6.04 -11.48
CA GLU A 86 6.62 6.65 -11.78
C GLU A 86 6.68 8.10 -11.29
N THR A 87 5.64 8.88 -11.53
CA THR A 87 5.55 10.26 -11.02
C THR A 87 5.52 10.28 -9.49
N VAL A 88 4.75 9.39 -8.86
CA VAL A 88 4.77 9.21 -7.41
C VAL A 88 6.17 8.81 -6.93
N ALA A 89 6.80 7.80 -7.54
CA ALA A 89 8.14 7.38 -7.14
C ALA A 89 9.18 8.50 -7.26
N GLY A 90 9.13 9.28 -8.34
CA GLY A 90 9.99 10.44 -8.56
C GLY A 90 9.83 11.49 -7.46
N ARG A 91 8.58 11.82 -7.11
CA ARG A 91 8.27 12.79 -6.04
C ARG A 91 8.81 12.36 -4.68
N PHE A 92 8.78 11.07 -4.38
CA PHE A 92 9.27 10.50 -3.12
C PHE A 92 10.74 10.07 -3.15
N ASN A 93 11.43 10.30 -4.29
CA ASN A 93 12.81 9.91 -4.54
C ASN A 93 13.07 8.42 -4.26
N ILE A 94 12.23 7.53 -4.81
CA ILE A 94 12.39 6.08 -4.77
C ILE A 94 12.33 5.48 -6.19
N ALA A 95 12.55 4.18 -6.31
CA ALA A 95 12.36 3.48 -7.58
C ALA A 95 10.87 3.19 -7.83
N GLY A 96 10.42 3.26 -9.09
CA GLY A 96 9.04 2.96 -9.49
C GLY A 96 8.55 1.58 -9.02
N CYS A 97 9.40 0.55 -9.12
CA CYS A 97 9.05 -0.80 -8.65
C CYS A 97 8.78 -0.86 -7.12
N LEU A 98 9.46 -0.05 -6.32
CA LEU A 98 9.20 0.03 -4.88
C LEU A 98 7.87 0.76 -4.59
N ALA A 99 7.56 1.81 -5.35
CA ALA A 99 6.27 2.51 -5.21
C ALA A 99 5.12 1.55 -5.51
N ARG A 100 5.20 0.81 -6.62
CA ARG A 100 4.22 -0.22 -7.01
C ARG A 100 4.06 -1.31 -5.95
N GLU A 101 5.16 -1.82 -5.40
CA GLU A 101 5.11 -2.83 -4.34
C GLU A 101 4.40 -2.30 -3.08
N ILE A 102 4.72 -1.07 -2.65
CA ILE A 102 4.06 -0.46 -1.48
C ILE A 102 2.57 -0.25 -1.74
N VAL A 103 2.20 0.20 -2.94
CA VAL A 103 0.81 0.39 -3.36
C VAL A 103 0.05 -0.93 -3.37
N TRP A 104 0.62 -1.98 -3.98
CA TRP A 104 0.02 -3.31 -4.00
C TRP A 104 -0.19 -3.85 -2.59
N MET A 105 0.84 -3.72 -1.74
CA MET A 105 0.72 -4.08 -0.34
C MET A 105 -0.37 -3.27 0.35
N ASN A 106 -0.50 -1.97 0.08
CA ASN A 106 -1.54 -1.14 0.69
C ASN A 106 -2.95 -1.55 0.24
N ASP A 107 -3.16 -1.74 -1.06
CA ASP A 107 -4.51 -1.81 -1.65
C ASP A 107 -5.02 -3.24 -1.82
N GLU A 108 -4.12 -4.16 -2.16
CA GLU A 108 -4.49 -5.43 -2.80
C GLU A 108 -4.07 -6.67 -2.00
N SER A 109 -3.10 -6.58 -1.09
CA SER A 109 -2.62 -7.76 -0.35
C SER A 109 -3.50 -8.15 0.87
N GLY A 110 -4.67 -7.53 1.00
CA GLY A 110 -5.55 -7.53 2.19
C GLY A 110 -6.66 -8.57 2.18
N TRP A 111 -6.37 -9.80 1.75
CA TRP A 111 -7.37 -10.87 1.69
C TRP A 111 -7.32 -11.71 2.97
N SER A 112 -8.42 -11.79 3.71
CA SER A 112 -8.47 -12.56 4.97
C SER A 112 -8.55 -14.08 4.76
N GLY A 113 -8.81 -14.54 3.53
CA GLY A 113 -9.16 -15.93 3.23
C GLY A 113 -10.54 -16.35 3.74
N GLU A 114 -11.23 -15.44 4.45
CA GLU A 114 -12.60 -15.62 4.92
C GLU A 114 -13.58 -15.20 3.84
N TYR A 115 -14.78 -15.75 3.93
CA TYR A 115 -15.87 -15.41 3.04
C TYR A 115 -17.02 -14.80 3.81
N GLU A 116 -17.63 -13.77 3.22
CA GLU A 116 -18.89 -13.20 3.68
C GLU A 116 -20.01 -13.55 2.70
N PHE A 117 -21.22 -13.69 3.24
CA PHE A 117 -22.43 -13.87 2.46
C PHE A 117 -23.12 -12.53 2.33
N ILE A 118 -23.24 -12.04 1.11
CA ILE A 118 -23.93 -10.79 0.82
C ILE A 118 -25.27 -11.13 0.22
N GLU A 119 -26.31 -10.52 0.77
CA GLU A 119 -27.64 -10.58 0.23
C GLU A 119 -27.91 -9.31 -0.58
N ARG A 120 -28.44 -9.47 -1.78
CA ARG A 120 -29.02 -8.34 -2.51
C ARG A 120 -30.39 -8.71 -3.07
N ILE A 121 -31.18 -7.68 -3.34
CA ILE A 121 -32.39 -7.83 -4.13
C ILE A 121 -31.98 -7.81 -5.61
N GLY A 122 -32.10 -8.97 -6.25
CA GLY A 122 -31.87 -9.16 -7.67
C GLY A 122 -33.03 -8.64 -8.52
N TYR A 123 -32.95 -8.90 -9.82
CA TYR A 123 -33.99 -8.49 -10.77
C TYR A 123 -35.35 -9.12 -10.40
N ARG A 124 -36.43 -8.33 -10.51
CA ARG A 124 -37.80 -8.70 -10.10
C ARG A 124 -37.98 -9.04 -8.61
N GLY A 125 -37.12 -8.55 -7.73
CA GLY A 125 -37.34 -8.69 -6.28
C GLY A 125 -36.90 -10.03 -5.69
N GLN A 126 -36.21 -10.87 -6.46
CA GLN A 126 -35.68 -12.13 -5.96
C GLN A 126 -34.51 -11.89 -5.01
N ARG A 127 -34.45 -12.62 -3.89
CA ARG A 127 -33.33 -12.56 -2.96
C ARG A 127 -32.17 -13.38 -3.53
N GLU A 128 -31.07 -12.72 -3.85
CA GLU A 128 -29.82 -13.35 -4.29
C GLU A 128 -28.84 -13.35 -3.12
N VAL A 129 -28.25 -14.51 -2.80
CA VAL A 129 -27.18 -14.64 -1.81
C VAL A 129 -25.94 -15.11 -2.53
N TYR A 130 -24.85 -14.33 -2.45
CA TYR A 130 -23.57 -14.73 -3.01
C TYR A 130 -22.47 -14.66 -1.97
N ARG A 131 -21.49 -15.54 -2.16
CA ARG A 131 -20.31 -15.61 -1.32
C ARG A 131 -19.21 -14.76 -1.95
N ARG A 132 -18.68 -13.80 -1.20
CA ARG A 132 -17.52 -12.99 -1.61
C ARG A 132 -16.40 -13.19 -0.61
N MET A 133 -15.16 -13.13 -1.07
CA MET A 133 -14.02 -13.04 -0.15
C MET A 133 -14.11 -11.70 0.60
N ARG A 134 -14.02 -11.78 1.93
CA ARG A 134 -14.07 -10.59 2.79
C ARG A 134 -12.86 -9.71 2.50
N LYS A 135 -13.12 -8.44 2.22
CA LYS A 135 -12.07 -7.42 2.13
C LYS A 135 -11.71 -6.92 3.52
N GLU A 136 -10.43 -6.67 3.75
CA GLU A 136 -9.98 -6.01 4.99
C GLU A 136 -10.61 -4.62 5.16
N THR A 137 -10.79 -4.20 6.41
CA THR A 137 -11.17 -2.83 6.76
C THR A 137 -9.96 -1.87 6.69
N PRO A 138 -10.16 -0.54 6.67
CA PRO A 138 -9.08 0.44 6.74
C PRO A 138 -8.15 0.29 7.98
N GLU A 139 -8.69 -0.14 9.12
CA GLU A 139 -7.95 -0.42 10.36
C GLU A 139 -7.10 -1.69 10.22
N GLU A 140 -7.67 -2.75 9.65
CA GLU A 140 -6.95 -4.01 9.41
C GLU A 140 -5.80 -3.78 8.42
N ARG A 141 -6.05 -2.99 7.37
CA ARG A 141 -5.02 -2.51 6.44
C ARG A 141 -3.90 -1.78 7.16
N PHE A 142 -4.23 -0.86 8.07
CA PHE A 142 -3.25 -0.13 8.86
C PHE A 142 -2.34 -1.09 9.64
N ILE A 143 -2.92 -2.07 10.35
CA ILE A 143 -2.18 -3.04 11.15
C ILE A 143 -1.25 -3.89 10.28
N ARG A 144 -1.78 -4.41 9.16
CA ARG A 144 -1.03 -5.25 8.22
C ARG A 144 0.11 -4.47 7.56
N MET A 145 -0.17 -3.27 7.07
CA MET A 145 0.84 -2.41 6.46
C MET A 145 1.92 -2.01 7.44
N ARG A 146 1.56 -1.63 8.68
CA ARG A 146 2.55 -1.31 9.71
C ARG A 146 3.49 -2.50 9.95
N LYS A 147 2.93 -3.71 10.09
CA LYS A 147 3.70 -4.95 10.27
C LYS A 147 4.62 -5.23 9.08
N TRP A 148 4.11 -5.07 7.86
CA TRP A 148 4.91 -5.30 6.65
C TRP A 148 6.02 -4.26 6.49
N VAL A 149 5.72 -2.97 6.60
CA VAL A 149 6.74 -1.89 6.51
C VAL A 149 7.84 -2.12 7.53
N ARG A 150 7.48 -2.45 8.78
CA ARG A 150 8.45 -2.74 9.84
C ARG A 150 9.37 -3.91 9.48
N SER A 151 8.87 -4.98 8.84
CA SER A 151 9.69 -6.13 8.47
C SER A 151 10.67 -5.84 7.32
N GLN A 152 10.41 -4.79 6.53
CA GLN A 152 11.31 -4.33 5.48
C GLN A 152 12.47 -3.46 6.01
N ILE A 153 12.33 -2.83 7.18
CA ILE A 153 13.37 -1.97 7.77
C ILE A 153 14.51 -2.82 8.34
N LYS A 154 15.75 -2.58 7.86
CA LYS A 154 16.97 -3.31 8.25
C LYS A 154 17.80 -2.65 9.35
N ASP A 155 17.26 -1.59 9.95
CA ASP A 155 17.89 -0.87 11.05
C ASP A 155 17.40 -1.45 12.39
N PRO A 156 18.25 -2.19 13.13
CA PRO A 156 17.87 -2.78 14.41
C PRO A 156 17.66 -1.74 15.52
N LEU A 157 18.21 -0.53 15.36
CA LEU A 157 18.06 0.55 16.35
C LEU A 157 16.80 1.39 16.12
N PHE A 158 16.09 1.17 15.01
CA PHE A 158 14.94 1.99 14.66
C PHE A 158 13.84 1.99 15.73
N ASP A 159 13.54 0.81 16.28
CA ASP A 159 12.51 0.68 17.33
C ASP A 159 12.94 1.26 18.68
N VAL A 160 14.24 1.42 18.92
CA VAL A 160 14.76 1.96 20.20
C VAL A 160 14.58 3.47 20.27
N VAL A 161 14.53 4.14 19.11
CA VAL A 161 14.54 5.60 19.01
C VAL A 161 13.17 6.17 18.64
N TRP A 162 12.32 5.40 17.93
CA TRP A 162 11.12 5.92 17.27
C TRP A 162 9.82 5.12 17.52
N CYS A 163 9.84 4.14 18.43
CA CYS A 163 8.65 3.42 18.93
C CYS A 163 8.47 3.70 20.42
#